data_AF-A0A527G3L6-F1
#
_entry.id   AF-A0A527G3L6-F1
#
_cell.length_a   1.000
_cell.length_b   1.000
_cell.length_c   1.000
_cell.angle_alpha   90.00
_cell.angle_beta   90.00
_cell.angle_gamma   90.00
#
_symmetry.space_group_name_H-M   'P 1'
#
loop_
_entity.id
_entity.type
_entity.pdbx_description
1 polymer ?
#
loop_
_entity_poly.entity_id
_entity_poly.type
_entity_poly.pdbx_seq_one_letter_code
_entity_poly.pdbx_strand_id
1 'polypeptide(L)' 'FAETATKLGLIEDGGFRKIVIDDSAGLLTNMDLAAQVLDRTSSLEVVLTHWAGVVEPTVAARQLASIDR' A
#
# COMPACT_ATOMS: atom_id res chain seq x y z
N PHE A 1 9.85 -10.97 -3.49
CA PHE A 1 8.77 -10.20 -4.13
C PHE A 1 8.25 -10.76 -5.46
N ALA A 2 9.01 -11.51 -6.27
CA ALA A 2 8.46 -12.07 -7.52
C ALA A 2 7.21 -12.96 -7.28
N GLU A 3 7.27 -13.82 -6.24
CA GLU A 3 6.12 -14.61 -5.79
C GLU A 3 4.94 -13.74 -5.31
N THR A 4 5.23 -12.62 -4.65
CA THR A 4 4.23 -11.64 -4.21
C THR A 4 3.53 -10.99 -5.40
N ALA A 5 4.28 -10.64 -6.46
CA ALA A 5 3.72 -10.06 -7.68
C ALA A 5 2.74 -11.02 -8.38
N THR A 6 3.09 -12.30 -8.48
CA THR A 6 2.18 -13.33 -9.03
C THR A 6 0.91 -13.45 -8.19
N LYS A 7 1.01 -13.39 -6.87
CA LYS A 7 -0.16 -13.43 -5.97
C LYS A 7 -1.05 -12.18 -6.12
N LEU A 8 -0.46 -11.00 -6.32
CA LEU A 8 -1.21 -9.76 -6.55
C LEU A 8 -2.01 -9.80 -7.86
N GLY A 9 -1.42 -10.32 -8.94
CA GLY A 9 -2.14 -10.53 -10.20
C GLY A 9 -3.34 -11.46 -10.05
N LEU A 10 -3.19 -12.57 -9.32
CA LEU A 10 -4.31 -13.49 -9.03
C LEU A 10 -5.42 -12.84 -8.21
N ILE A 11 -5.09 -11.92 -7.30
CA ILE A 11 -6.07 -11.16 -6.51
C ILE A 11 -6.82 -10.19 -7.43
N GLU A 12 -6.11 -9.47 -8.30
CA GLU A 12 -6.71 -8.55 -9.27
C GLU A 12 -7.63 -9.29 -10.27
N ASP A 13 -7.14 -10.39 -10.86
CA ASP A 13 -7.92 -11.25 -11.77
C ASP A 13 -9.12 -11.90 -11.07
N GLY A 14 -9.03 -12.11 -9.76
CA GLY A 14 -10.12 -12.59 -8.91
C GLY A 14 -11.24 -11.56 -8.68
N GLY A 15 -11.10 -10.34 -9.20
CA GLY A 15 -12.09 -9.26 -9.09
C GLY A 15 -12.05 -8.50 -7.76
N PHE A 16 -10.99 -8.68 -6.95
CA PHE A 16 -10.81 -7.88 -5.75
C PHE A 16 -10.41 -6.45 -6.14
N ARG A 17 -11.04 -5.47 -5.49
CA ARG A 17 -10.78 -4.04 -5.76
C ARG A 17 -9.88 -3.36 -4.73
N LYS A 18 -9.75 -3.91 -3.54
CA LYS A 18 -8.99 -3.29 -2.45
C LYS A 18 -8.09 -4.31 -1.77
N ILE A 19 -6.90 -3.87 -1.38
CA ILE A 19 -5.99 -4.62 -0.52
C ILE A 19 -5.59 -3.77 0.68
N VAL A 20 -5.57 -4.40 1.86
CA VAL A 20 -5.11 -3.76 3.10
C VAL A 20 -3.64 -4.12 3.32
N ILE A 21 -2.82 -3.11 3.57
CA ILE A 21 -1.42 -3.27 3.96
C ILE A 21 -1.30 -2.89 5.43
N ASP A 22 -0.89 -3.87 6.23
CA ASP A 22 -0.75 -3.79 7.68
C ASP A 22 0.53 -4.47 8.16
N ASP A 23 1.67 -3.81 7.95
CA ASP A 23 2.95 -4.23 8.51
C ASP A 23 3.19 -3.59 9.88
N SER A 24 3.68 -4.40 10.82
CA SER A 24 4.02 -4.00 12.18
C SER A 24 5.11 -2.93 12.28
N ALA A 25 5.94 -2.76 11.25
CA ALA A 25 6.95 -1.70 11.18
C ALA A 25 6.33 -0.29 10.97
N GLY A 26 5.03 -0.23 10.66
CA GLY A 26 4.25 1.00 10.66
C GLY A 26 4.21 1.73 9.33
N LEU A 27 3.75 2.99 9.37
CA LEU A 27 3.29 3.75 8.19
C LEU A 27 4.32 3.83 7.05
N LEU A 28 5.60 4.08 7.34
CA LEU A 28 6.63 4.21 6.31
C LEU A 28 6.81 2.90 5.52
N THR A 29 6.94 1.78 6.23
CA THR A 29 7.04 0.45 5.62
C THR A 29 5.77 0.11 4.84
N ASN A 30 4.60 0.48 5.37
CA ASN A 30 3.33 0.29 4.68
C ASN A 30 3.28 1.09 3.36
N MET A 31 3.80 2.31 3.31
CA MET A 31 3.86 3.11 2.09
C MET A 31 4.86 2.55 1.05
N ASP A 32 6.00 2.02 1.48
CA ASP A 32 6.94 1.35 0.58
C ASP A 32 6.33 0.07 -0.04
N LEU A 33 5.54 -0.67 0.75
CA LEU A 33 4.77 -1.82 0.25
C LEU A 33 3.63 -1.37 -0.66
N ALA A 34 2.94 -0.28 -0.35
CA ALA A 34 1.88 0.29 -1.19
C ALA A 34 2.39 0.68 -2.57
N ALA A 35 3.52 1.40 -2.64
CA ALA A 35 4.15 1.77 -3.89
C ALA A 35 4.49 0.52 -4.73
N GLN A 36 4.97 -0.55 -4.10
CA GLN A 36 5.26 -1.81 -4.78
C GLN A 36 4.00 -2.53 -5.30
N VAL A 37 2.88 -2.45 -4.59
CA VAL A 37 1.60 -2.99 -5.06
C VAL A 37 1.10 -2.18 -6.25
N LEU A 38 1.02 -0.86 -6.11
CA LEU A 38 0.53 0.06 -7.15
C LEU A 38 1.35 -0.02 -8.44
N ASP A 39 2.66 -0.24 -8.36
CA ASP A 39 3.54 -0.45 -9.53
C ASP A 39 3.25 -1.77 -10.28
N ARG A 40 2.56 -2.73 -9.66
CA ARG A 40 2.36 -4.09 -10.18
C ARG A 40 0.91 -4.43 -10.49
N THR A 41 -0.03 -3.57 -10.13
CA THR A 41 -1.48 -3.79 -10.26
C THR A 41 -2.10 -2.58 -10.91
N SER A 42 -3.10 -2.79 -11.77
CA SER A 42 -3.68 -1.70 -12.58
C SER A 42 -5.00 -1.15 -12.03
N SER A 43 -5.66 -1.89 -11.15
CA SER A 43 -7.01 -1.64 -10.67
C SER A 43 -7.20 -1.85 -9.17
N LEU A 44 -6.23 -2.48 -8.50
CA LEU A 44 -6.25 -2.63 -7.04
C LEU A 44 -6.00 -1.29 -6.34
N GLU A 45 -6.96 -0.88 -5.51
CA GLU A 45 -6.81 0.22 -4.57
C GLU A 45 -6.08 -0.26 -3.29
N VAL A 46 -5.21 0.57 -2.74
CA VAL A 46 -4.48 0.25 -1.51
C VAL A 46 -5.07 1.00 -0.31
N VAL A 47 -5.30 0.27 0.77
CA VAL A 47 -5.69 0.81 2.08
C VAL A 47 -4.52 0.58 3.05
N LEU A 48 -4.06 1.64 3.71
CA LEU A 48 -2.93 1.58 4.63
C LEU A 48 -3.39 1.69 6.07
N THR A 49 -2.86 0.82 6.93
CA THR A 49 -2.92 1.07 8.37
C THR A 49 -1.84 2.08 8.76
N HIS A 50 -2.21 3.00 9.66
CA HIS A 50 -1.27 3.96 10.25
C HIS A 50 -1.51 4.04 11.75
N TRP A 51 -0.44 4.14 12.55
CA TRP A 51 -0.54 4.42 13.97
C TRP A 51 -0.35 5.91 14.21
N ALA A 52 -1.33 6.53 14.89
CA ALA A 52 -1.20 7.92 15.29
C ALA A 52 -0.06 8.10 16.30
N GLY A 53 0.62 9.26 16.25
CA GLY A 53 1.66 9.62 17.21
C GLY A 53 3.09 9.18 16.85
N VAL A 54 3.27 8.39 15.79
CA VAL A 54 4.62 8.00 15.30
C VAL A 54 5.17 9.01 14.28
N VAL A 55 4.28 9.61 13.49
CA VAL A 55 4.62 10.59 12.45
C VAL A 55 3.74 11.82 12.60
N GLU A 56 4.32 13.00 12.42
CA GLU A 56 3.57 14.27 12.37
C GLU A 56 2.47 14.21 11.30
N PRO A 57 1.23 14.63 11.58
CA PRO A 57 0.11 14.47 10.63
C PRO A 57 0.38 15.09 9.26
N THR A 58 1.06 16.24 9.22
CA THR A 58 1.42 16.91 7.95
C THR A 58 2.48 16.14 7.16
N VAL A 59 3.37 15.41 7.82
CA VAL A 59 4.36 14.55 7.17
C VAL A 59 3.67 13.31 6.60
N ALA A 60 2.83 12.65 7.39
CA ALA A 60 2.05 11.49 6.94
C ALA A 60 1.19 11.83 5.71
N ALA A 61 0.49 12.97 5.73
CA ALA A 61 -0.33 13.42 4.60
C ALA A 61 0.49 13.66 3.32
N ARG A 62 1.69 14.27 3.42
CA ARG A 62 2.57 14.48 2.27
C ARG A 62 3.08 13.17 1.67
N GLN A 63 3.40 12.20 2.51
CA GLN A 63 3.88 10.90 2.06
C GLN A 63 2.75 10.10 1.38
N LEU A 64 1.55 10.09 1.96
CA LEU A 64 0.36 9.52 1.31
C LEU A 64 0.11 10.17 -0.06
N ALA A 65 0.15 11.51 -0.14
CA ALA A 65 -0.02 12.22 -1.41
C ALA A 65 1.08 11.92 -2.45
N SER A 66 2.26 11.44 -2.02
CA SER A 66 3.35 11.11 -2.94
C SER A 66 3.15 9.79 -3.69
N ILE A 67 2.33 8.90 -3.14
CA ILE A 67 2.02 7.58 -3.72
C ILE A 67 0.64 7.51 -4.38
N ASP A 68 -0.21 8.53 -4.19
CA ASP A 68 -1.58 8.63 -4.73
C ASP A 68 -1.61 9.20 -6.17
N ARG A 69 -0.79 8.67 -7.09
CA ARG A 69 -0.68 9.16 -8.48
C ARG A 69 -1.37 8.28 -9.51
#